data_AF-A0A935CQX9-F1
#
_entry.id   AF-A0A935CQX9-F1
#
_cell.length_a   1.000
_cell.length_b   1.000
_cell.length_c   1.000
_cell.angle_alpha   90.00
_cell.angle_beta   90.00
_cell.angle_gamma   90.00
#
_symmetry.space_group_name_H-M   'P 1'
#
loop_
_entity.id
_entity.type
_entity.pdbx_description
1 polymer ?
#
loop_
_entity_poly.entity_id
_entity_poly.type
_entity_poly.pdbx_seq_one_letter_code
_entity_poly.pdbx_strand_id
1 'polypeptide(L)'
;MKHPRLARVAPAVIALVIIMSLIGGEFLTASAQTDGLPQALQRARAAGSYQFTADIEQQLHPRPVTAMIGQSSQQLTWHLEGNVQGRDHSRFGD
;
A
#
# COMPACT_ATOMS: atom_id res chain seq x y z
N MET A 1 -11.04 -8.03 -56.91
CA MET A 1 -9.59 -7.92 -56.57
C MET A 1 -9.49 -7.21 -55.23
N LYS A 2 -9.04 -7.91 -54.18
CA LYS A 2 -9.12 -7.49 -52.77
C LYS A 2 -8.13 -6.34 -52.49
N HIS A 3 -8.64 -5.23 -51.95
CA HIS A 3 -7.89 -4.00 -51.69
C HIS A 3 -6.80 -4.19 -50.59
N PRO A 4 -5.51 -4.00 -50.88
CA PRO A 4 -4.41 -4.29 -49.95
C PRO A 4 -4.09 -3.16 -48.95
N ARG A 5 -4.94 -2.12 -48.86
CA ARG A 5 -4.64 -0.91 -48.06
C ARG A 5 -5.04 -1.02 -46.58
N LEU A 6 -5.95 -1.93 -46.21
CA LEU A 6 -6.36 -2.12 -44.80
C LEU A 6 -5.31 -2.87 -43.96
N ALA A 7 -4.48 -3.73 -44.57
CA ALA A 7 -3.54 -4.57 -43.84
C ALA A 7 -2.35 -3.81 -43.20
N ARG A 8 -2.12 -2.56 -43.61
CA ARG A 8 -0.98 -1.74 -43.12
C ARG A 8 -1.36 -0.76 -42.01
N VAL A 9 -2.65 -0.51 -41.77
CA VAL A 9 -3.13 0.47 -40.78
C VAL A 9 -3.32 -0.16 -39.40
N ALA A 10 -3.60 -1.47 -39.35
CA ALA A 10 -3.78 -2.25 -38.14
C ALA A 10 -2.64 -2.12 -37.11
N PRO A 11 -1.34 -2.21 -37.47
CA PRO A 11 -0.26 -2.11 -36.48
C PRO A 11 -0.14 -0.68 -35.90
N ALA A 12 -0.45 0.35 -36.69
CA ALA A 12 -0.38 1.74 -36.23
C ALA A 12 -1.46 2.06 -35.18
N VAL A 13 -2.67 1.53 -35.37
CA VAL A 13 -3.76 1.68 -34.40
C VAL A 13 -3.46 0.91 -33.11
N ILE A 14 -2.90 -0.30 -33.21
CA ILE A 14 -2.49 -1.10 -32.04
C ILE A 14 -1.38 -0.39 -31.26
N ALA A 15 -0.36 0.15 -31.95
CA ALA A 15 0.71 0.92 -31.30
C ALA A 15 0.16 2.18 -30.60
N LEU A 16 -0.78 2.89 -31.22
CA LEU A 16 -1.41 4.07 -30.63
C LEU A 16 -2.20 3.71 -29.36
N VAL A 17 -2.94 2.60 -29.38
CA VAL A 17 -3.69 2.11 -28.20
C VAL A 17 -2.73 1.71 -27.07
N ILE A 18 -1.62 1.02 -27.39
CA ILE A 18 -0.59 0.66 -26.40
C ILE A 18 0.05 1.91 -25.78
N ILE A 19 0.39 2.91 -26.60
CA ILE A 19 0.96 4.18 -26.12
C ILE A 19 -0.04 4.96 -25.26
N MET A 20 -1.32 5.00 -25.65
CA MET A 20 -2.39 5.61 -24.85
C MET A 20 -2.61 4.87 -23.52
N SER A 21 -2.49 3.53 -23.49
CA SER A 21 -2.56 2.75 -22.25
C SER A 21 -1.35 2.96 -21.33
N LEU A 22 -0.15 3.19 -21.89
CA LEU A 22 1.06 3.50 -21.12
C LEU A 22 1.03 4.90 -20.49
N ILE A 23 0.41 5.88 -21.15
CA ILE A 23 0.33 7.27 -20.67
C ILE A 23 -0.92 7.51 -19.81
N GLY A 24 -2.02 6.81 -20.07
CA GLY A 24 -3.30 6.99 -19.38
C GLY A 24 -3.38 6.41 -17.97
N GLY A 25 -2.40 5.62 -17.54
CA GLY A 25 -2.40 4.95 -16.23
C GLY A 25 -2.22 5.89 -15.03
N GLU A 26 -1.61 7.06 -15.23
CA GLU A 26 -1.23 7.96 -14.13
C GLU A 26 -2.22 9.11 -13.87
N PHE A 27 -3.14 9.39 -14.79
CA PHE A 27 -4.04 10.56 -14.70
C PHE A 27 -5.38 10.29 -13.99
N LEU A 28 -5.65 9.05 -13.59
CA LEU A 28 -6.94 8.66 -12.97
C LEU A 28 -6.88 8.52 -11.44
N THR A 29 -5.72 8.73 -10.80
CA THR A 29 -5.52 8.55 -9.36
C THR A 29 -5.64 9.87 -8.57
N ALA A 30 -6.51 10.78 -9.02
CA ALA A 30 -6.77 12.05 -8.35
C ALA A 30 -8.14 12.07 -7.68
N SER A 31 -8.41 11.15 -6.74
CA SER A 31 -9.47 11.34 -5.73
C SER A 31 -9.43 10.25 -4.65
N ALA A 32 -8.74 10.50 -3.54
CA ALA A 32 -9.11 10.08 -2.17
C ALA A 32 -7.93 10.35 -1.23
N GLN A 33 -7.83 11.56 -0.71
CA GLN A 33 -6.77 11.98 0.21
C GLN A 33 -6.89 11.35 1.63
N THR A 34 -7.65 10.26 1.75
CA THR A 34 -7.88 9.51 3.01
C THR A 34 -7.48 8.03 2.90
N ASP A 35 -7.26 7.50 1.68
CA ASP A 35 -6.98 6.07 1.43
C ASP A 35 -5.49 5.77 1.16
N GLY A 36 -4.60 6.73 1.43
CA GLY A 36 -3.17 6.58 1.15
C GLY A 36 -2.49 5.47 1.96
N LEU A 37 -2.88 5.29 3.23
CA LEU A 37 -2.27 4.30 4.11
C LEU A 37 -2.61 2.86 3.71
N PRO A 38 -3.89 2.48 3.48
CA PRO A 38 -4.23 1.15 2.96
C PRO A 38 -3.50 0.82 1.65
N GLN A 39 -3.44 1.78 0.72
CA GLN A 39 -2.76 1.60 -0.57
C GLN A 39 -1.23 1.51 -0.43
N ALA A 40 -0.62 2.30 0.46
CA ALA A 40 0.81 2.21 0.75
C ALA A 40 1.16 0.86 1.38
N LEU A 41 0.34 0.40 2.33
CA LEU A 41 0.50 -0.89 2.98
C LEU A 41 0.32 -2.05 1.99
N GLN A 42 -0.63 -1.95 1.08
CA GLN A 42 -0.83 -2.96 0.04
C GLN A 42 0.36 -3.03 -0.92
N ARG A 43 0.95 -1.89 -1.31
CA ARG A 43 2.17 -1.84 -2.12
C ARG A 43 3.38 -2.42 -1.38
N ALA A 44 3.57 -2.08 -0.11
CA ALA A 44 4.64 -2.62 0.72
C ALA A 44 4.53 -4.16 0.87
N ARG A 45 3.31 -4.67 1.07
CA ARG A 45 3.05 -6.11 1.11
C ARG A 45 3.32 -6.80 -0.23
N ALA A 46 2.96 -6.16 -1.35
CA ALA A 46 3.20 -6.68 -2.69
C ALA A 46 4.70 -6.76 -3.03
N ALA A 47 5.52 -5.86 -2.47
CA ALA A 47 6.98 -5.89 -2.63
C ALA A 47 7.65 -7.08 -1.91
N GLY A 48 6.91 -7.82 -1.07
CA GLY A 48 7.38 -9.02 -0.39
C GLY A 48 8.23 -8.73 0.83
N SER A 49 9.07 -7.70 0.82
CA SER A 49 9.83 -7.25 1.98
C SER A 49 9.57 -5.79 2.33
N TYR A 50 9.35 -5.51 3.62
CA TYR A 50 9.18 -4.14 4.10
C TYR A 50 9.62 -4.00 5.56
N GLN A 51 10.17 -2.83 5.88
CA GLN A 51 10.43 -2.40 7.25
C GLN A 51 9.34 -1.43 7.67
N PHE A 52 8.86 -1.55 8.91
CA PHE A 52 7.96 -0.57 9.51
C PHE A 52 8.52 -0.09 10.84
N THR A 53 8.27 1.19 11.11
CA THR A 53 8.49 1.82 12.41
C THR A 53 7.18 2.45 12.86
N ALA A 54 6.87 2.36 14.15
CA ALA A 54 5.67 2.95 14.72
C ALA A 54 5.95 3.48 16.12
N ASP A 55 5.60 4.75 16.34
CA ASP A 55 5.60 5.39 17.65
C ASP A 55 4.16 5.47 18.17
N ILE A 56 3.93 5.01 19.40
CA ILE A 56 2.61 5.02 20.03
C ILE A 56 2.70 5.75 21.35
N GLU A 57 1.98 6.86 21.46
CA GLU A 57 1.77 7.58 22.71
C GLU A 57 0.42 7.20 23.32
N GLN A 58 0.44 6.67 24.54
CA GLN A 58 -0.75 6.25 25.26
C GLN A 58 -0.86 7.01 26.58
N GLN A 59 -2.01 7.64 26.80
CA GLN A 59 -2.37 8.26 28.06
C GLN A 59 -3.33 7.35 28.84
N LEU A 60 -2.95 7.00 30.06
CA LEU A 60 -3.75 6.20 30.98
C LEU A 60 -4.28 7.08 32.10
N HIS A 61 -5.60 7.26 32.14
CA HIS A 61 -6.26 8.00 33.21
C HIS A 61 -6.85 7.03 34.23
N PRO A 62 -6.58 7.23 35.54
CA PRO A 62 -7.17 6.41 36.58
C PRO A 62 -8.69 6.58 36.60
N ARG A 63 -9.39 5.48 36.83
CA ARG A 63 -10.86 5.49 36.96
C ARG A 63 -11.24 5.99 38.35
N PRO A 64 -12.42 6.63 38.50
CA PRO A 64 -12.89 7.15 39.79
C PRO A 64 -13.41 6.01 40.69
N VAL A 65 -12.51 5.14 41.15
CA VAL A 65 -12.79 4.01 42.04
C VAL A 65 -11.85 4.03 43.23
N THR A 66 -12.31 3.54 44.39
CA THR A 66 -11.57 3.59 45.65
C THR A 66 -10.17 2.96 45.55
N ALA A 67 -10.04 1.89 44.75
CA ALA A 67 -8.76 1.19 44.53
C ALA A 67 -7.69 2.05 43.81
N MET A 68 -8.07 3.17 43.19
CA MET A 68 -7.17 4.05 42.44
C MET A 68 -7.03 5.44 43.08
N ILE A 69 -7.51 5.63 44.33
CA ILE A 69 -7.33 6.88 45.07
C ILE A 69 -5.84 7.20 45.20
N GLY A 70 -5.46 8.44 44.88
CA GLY A 70 -4.08 8.91 44.93
C GLY A 70 -3.25 8.57 43.69
N GLN A 71 -3.79 7.81 42.72
CA GLN A 71 -3.12 7.61 41.43
C GLN A 71 -3.28 8.83 40.52
N SER A 72 -2.25 9.10 39.72
CA SER A 72 -2.23 10.14 38.70
C SER A 72 -2.28 9.55 37.29
N SER A 73 -2.50 10.41 36.30
CA SER A 73 -2.41 10.00 34.90
C SER A 73 -0.98 9.59 34.54
N GLN A 74 -0.85 8.58 33.69
CA GLN A 74 0.43 8.06 33.21
C GLN A 74 0.52 8.23 31.70
N GLN A 75 1.70 8.59 31.20
CA GLN A 75 2.01 8.62 29.79
C GLN A 75 2.98 7.49 29.48
N LEU A 76 2.68 6.74 28.43
CA LEU A 76 3.48 5.61 27.97
C LEU A 76 3.80 5.80 26.50
N THR A 77 5.09 5.75 26.16
CA THR A 77 5.56 5.85 24.78
C THR A 77 6.15 4.51 24.36
N TRP A 78 5.66 3.97 23.25
CA TRP A 78 6.16 2.73 22.66
C TRP A 78 6.83 3.03 21.33
N HIS A 79 8.01 2.46 21.13
CA HIS A 79 8.70 2.44 19.85
C HIS A 79 8.70 1.01 19.31
N LEU A 80 8.08 0.81 18.15
CA LEU A 80 7.98 -0.49 17.49
C LEU A 80 8.77 -0.46 16.20
N GLU A 81 9.63 -1.44 16.01
CA GLU A 81 10.32 -1.70 14.76
C GLU A 81 9.98 -3.11 14.30
N GLY A 82 9.77 -3.29 13.00
CA GLY A 82 9.53 -4.59 12.43
C GLY A 82 10.07 -4.72 11.02
N ASN A 83 10.53 -5.91 10.71
CA ASN A 83 10.99 -6.30 9.38
C ASN A 83 10.18 -7.51 8.94
N VAL A 84 9.46 -7.37 7.83
CA VAL A 84 8.73 -8.46 7.20
C VAL A 84 9.53 -8.90 5.98
N GLN A 85 9.88 -10.18 5.96
CA GLN A 85 10.55 -10.83 4.84
C GLN A 85 9.51 -11.62 4.03
N GLY A 86 9.67 -11.61 2.71
CA GLY A 86 8.76 -12.31 1.80
C GLY A 86 8.79 -13.80 2.06
N ARG A 87 7.66 -14.47 1.83
CA ARG A 87 7.59 -15.92 1.95
C ARG A 87 8.43 -16.55 0.83
N ASP A 88 9.45 -17.29 1.21
CA ASP A 88 10.27 -18.06 0.27
C ASP A 88 9.44 -19.19 -0.35
N HIS A 89 9.02 -19.01 -1.59
CA HIS A 89 8.24 -19.97 -2.37
C HIS A 89 9.10 -21.11 -2.93
N SER A 90 10.43 -21.08 -2.78
CA SER A 90 11.32 -22.16 -3.25
C SER A 90 11.37 -23.38 -2.32
N ARG A 91 10.75 -23.31 -1.13
CA ARG A 91 10.77 -24.37 -0.12
C ARG A 91 9.62 -25.40 -0.22
N PHE A 92 8.65 -25.19 -1.10
CA PHE A 92 7.47 -26.07 -1.27
C PHE A 92 7.33 -26.60 -2.70
N GLY A 93 8.41 -27.17 -3.24
CA GLY A 93 8.38 -27.96 -4.47
C GLY A 93 8.58 -29.43 -4.15
N ASP A 94 7.51 -30.21 -4.29
CA ASP A 94 7.52 -31.67 -4.39
C ASP A 94 7.83 -32.09 -5.84
#